data_AF-A0AAW5DXJ2-F1
#
_entry.id   AF-A0AAW5DXJ2-F1
#
_cell.length_a   1.000
_cell.length_b   1.000
_cell.length_c   1.000
_cell.angle_alpha   90.00
_cell.angle_beta   90.00
_cell.angle_gamma   90.00
#
_symmetry.space_group_name_H-M   'P 1'
#
loop_
_entity.id
_entity.type
_entity.pdbx_description
1 polymer ?
#
loop_
_entity_poly.entity_id
_entity_poly.type
_entity_poly.pdbx_seq_one_letter_code
_entity_poly.pdbx_strand_id
1 'polypeptide(L)' 'MLESIKYGSITLVVQDGKIVQIEKNEKVRLQSNKNR' A
#
# COMPACT_ATOMS: atom_id res chain seq x y z
N MET A 1 0.02 -9.68 -6.15
CA MET A 1 -0.35 -8.97 -4.89
C MET A 1 0.31 -7.59 -4.76
N LEU A 2 1.58 -7.41 -5.14
CA LEU A 2 2.24 -6.08 -5.17
C LEU A 2 1.85 -5.22 -6.37
N GLU A 3 1.51 -5.84 -7.51
CA GLU A 3 1.15 -5.15 -8.76
C GLU A 3 -0.17 -4.35 -8.70
N SER A 4 -1.00 -4.53 -7.66
CA SER A 4 -2.25 -3.79 -7.52
C SER A 4 -2.07 -2.39 -6.93
N ILE A 5 -0.89 -2.07 -6.40
CA ILE A 5 -0.59 -0.75 -5.82
C ILE A 5 -0.16 0.19 -6.94
N LYS A 6 -1.09 0.98 -7.47
CA LYS A 6 -0.74 2.03 -8.46
C LYS A 6 -0.07 3.25 -7.83
N TYR A 7 -0.41 3.57 -6.58
CA TYR A 7 0.10 4.73 -5.84
C TYR A 7 0.19 4.43 -4.34
N GLY A 8 1.32 4.74 -3.72
CA GLY A 8 1.55 4.47 -2.30
C GLY A 8 3.01 4.23 -1.96
N SER A 9 3.27 3.81 -0.72
CA SER A 9 4.58 3.35 -0.24
C SER A 9 4.44 2.05 0.54
N ILE A 10 5.47 1.22 0.46
CA ILE A 10 5.64 0.06 1.32
C ILE A 10 6.94 0.26 2.08
N THR A 11 6.86 0.13 3.41
CA THR A 11 8.02 0.15 4.29
C THR A 11 8.26 -1.27 4.80
N LEU A 12 9.46 -1.78 4.58
CA LEU A 12 9.91 -3.08 5.09
C LEU A 12 10.98 -2.82 6.16
N VAL A 13 10.78 -3.39 7.34
CA VAL A 13 11.81 -3.40 8.38
C VAL A 13 12.41 -4.80 8.42
N VAL A 14 13.72 -4.86 8.19
CA VAL A 14 14.49 -6.11 8.19
C VAL A 14 15.50 -6.06 9.32
N GLN A 15 15.51 -7.10 10.14
CA GLN A 15 16.46 -7.31 11.23
C GLN A 15 16.97 -8.74 11.17
N ASP A 16 18.28 -8.95 11.33
CA ASP A 16 18.92 -10.27 11.25
C ASP A 16 18.56 -11.09 9.99
N GLY A 17 18.39 -10.41 8.86
CA GLY A 17 17.99 -11.03 7.59
C GLY A 17 16.53 -11.50 7.53
N LYS A 18 15.72 -11.19 8.54
CA LYS A 18 14.28 -11.52 8.60
C LYS A 18 13.44 -10.25 8.54
N ILE A 19 12.31 -10.32 7.84
CA ILE A 19 11.34 -9.23 7.81
C ILE A 19 10.57 -9.26 9.13
N VAL A 20 10.66 -8.18 9.91
CA VAL A 20 9.98 -8.06 11.20
C VAL A 20 8.75 -7.17 11.14
N GLN A 21 8.67 -6.28 10.15
CA GLN A 21 7.51 -5.41 9.95
C GLN A 21 7.31 -5.10 8.47
N ILE A 22 6.03 -5.04 8.09
CA ILE A 22 5.57 -4.60 6.78
C ILE A 22 4.48 -3.58 7.01
N GLU A 23 4.70 -2.36 6.51
CA GLU A 23 3.69 -1.31 6.52
C GLU A 23 3.35 -0.91 5.08
N LYS A 24 2.06 -0.79 4.79
CA LYS A 24 1.56 -0.52 3.44
C LYS A 24 0.64 0.69 3.48
N ASN A 25 1.06 1.77 2.85
CA ASN A 25 0.28 2.98 2.67
C ASN A 25 -0.17 3.08 1.22
N GLU A 26 -1.47 2.90 0.96
CA GLU A 26 -2.04 3.04 -0.38
C GLU A 26 -2.77 4.37 -0.53
N LYS A 27 -2.58 5.03 -1.68
CA LYS A 27 -3.39 6.18 -2.07
C LYS A 27 -4.51 5.72 -3.00
N VAL A 28 -5.74 5.73 -2.49
CA VAL A 28 -6.95 5.40 -3.26
C VAL A 28 -7.63 6.68 -3.71
N ARG A 29 -7.93 6.81 -5.01
CA ARG A 29 -8.75 7.91 -5.52
C ARG A 29 -10.21 7.51 -5.48
N LEU A 30 -10.96 8.10 -4.55
CA LEU A 30 -12.41 7.95 -4.50
C LEU A 30 -13.02 8.73 -5.66
N GLN A 31 -13.74 8.04 -6.55
CA GLN A 31 -14.54 8.72 -7.57
C GLN A 31 -15.83 9.22 -6.92
N SER A 32 -16.27 10.42 -7.31
CA SER A 32 -17.58 10.93 -6.89
C SER A 32 -18.64 10.05 -7.53
N ASN A 33 -19.33 9.26 -6.71
CA ASN A 33 -20.44 8.47 -7.18
C ASN A 33 -21.61 9.42 -7.48
N LYS A 34 -21.68 9.93 -8.71
CA LYS A 34 -22.87 10.61 -9.21
C LYS A 34 -23.91 9.55 -9.57
N ASN A 35 -24.53 8.94 -8.56
CA ASN A 35 -25.89 8.47 -8.72
C ASN A 35 -26.78 9.71 -8.63
N ARG A 36 -27.13 10.23 -9.81
CA ARG A 36 -28.28 11.12 -10.01
C ARG A 36 -29.55 10.31 -9.91
#